data_AF-A0A5C5WDU0-F1
#
_entry.id   AF-A0A5C5WDU0-F1
#
_cell.length_a   1.000
_cell.length_b   1.000
_cell.length_c   1.000
_cell.angle_alpha   90.00
_cell.angle_beta   90.00
_cell.angle_gamma   90.00
#
_symmetry.space_group_name_H-M   'P 1'
#
loop_
_entity.id
_entity.type
_entity.pdbx_description
1 polymer ?
#
loop_
_entity_poly.entity_id
_entity_poly.type
_entity_poly.pdbx_seq_one_letter_code
_entity_poly.pdbx_strand_id
1 'polypeptide(L)'
;MALLFPLFPLAFAAMWIVVSLLLSRMGGWTSLADVYRIDSEDPPGLSRFVTGRFNLINYSSCLRVASTAEHLYLSVLLPFRIGHPALLIPWSDIKIQDPSKGMLGRTASLSVCGVSIDLPNRFLPPNPKSLG
;
A
#
# COMPACT_ATOMS: atom_id res chain seq x y z
N MET A 1 -20.57 -30.64 24.05
CA MET A 1 -20.79 -29.25 23.55
C MET A 1 -19.54 -28.35 23.67
N ALA A 2 -18.32 -28.90 23.68
CA ALA A 2 -17.07 -28.10 23.76
C ALA A 2 -16.28 -28.01 22.43
N LEU A 3 -16.65 -28.80 21.41
CA LEU A 3 -15.95 -28.88 20.11
C LEU A 3 -16.36 -27.80 19.10
N LEU A 4 -17.44 -27.04 19.37
CA LEU A 4 -17.88 -25.93 18.50
C LEU A 4 -17.14 -24.62 18.80
N PHE A 5 -16.46 -24.52 19.95
CA PHE A 5 -15.75 -23.31 20.39
C PHE A 5 -14.51 -22.94 19.54
N PRO A 6 -13.67 -23.89 19.06
CA PRO A 6 -12.55 -23.57 18.18
C PRO A 6 -12.95 -23.45 16.69
N LEU A 7 -14.15 -23.89 16.29
CA LEU A 7 -14.58 -23.83 14.89
C LEU A 7 -14.82 -22.38 14.43
N PHE A 8 -15.38 -21.56 15.31
CA PHE A 8 -15.65 -20.15 15.02
C PHE A 8 -14.39 -19.31 14.75
N PRO A 9 -13.36 -19.29 15.62
CA PRO A 9 -12.13 -18.53 15.34
C PRO A 9 -11.38 -19.08 14.11
N LEU A 10 -11.44 -20.38 13.84
CA LEU A 10 -10.83 -20.97 12.65
C LEU A 10 -11.54 -20.52 11.36
N ALA A 11 -12.88 -20.55 11.34
CA ALA A 11 -13.67 -20.07 10.21
C ALA A 11 -13.48 -18.56 10.00
N PHE A 12 -13.42 -17.78 11.08
CA PHE A 12 -13.14 -16.34 11.02
C PHE A 12 -11.74 -16.06 10.46
N ALA A 13 -10.71 -16.76 10.93
CA ALA A 13 -9.35 -16.62 10.41
C ALA A 13 -9.25 -17.01 8.93
N ALA A 14 -9.89 -18.11 8.51
CA ALA A 14 -9.94 -18.52 7.12
C ALA A 14 -10.62 -17.48 6.23
N MET A 15 -11.80 -16.99 6.65
CA MET A 15 -12.51 -15.91 5.96
C MET A 15 -11.65 -14.64 5.87
N TRP A 16 -10.98 -14.26 6.97
CA TRP A 16 -10.10 -13.08 7.01
C TRP A 16 -8.93 -13.17 6.03
N ILE A 17 -8.28 -14.34 5.95
CA ILE A 17 -7.19 -14.61 5.01
C ILE A 17 -7.71 -14.48 3.57
N VAL A 18 -8.84 -15.12 3.27
CA VAL A 18 -9.46 -15.10 1.92
C VAL A 18 -9.81 -13.67 1.51
N VAL A 19 -10.48 -12.91 2.38
CA VAL A 19 -10.84 -11.51 2.10
C VAL A 19 -9.59 -10.66 1.90
N SER A 20 -8.57 -10.81 2.75
CA SER A 20 -7.31 -10.06 2.61
C SER A 20 -6.60 -10.34 1.28
N LEU A 21 -6.55 -11.61 0.86
CA LEU A 21 -5.97 -12.01 -0.44
C LEU A 21 -6.79 -11.48 -1.63
N LEU A 22 -8.12 -11.49 -1.53
CA LEU A 22 -8.99 -10.95 -2.57
C LEU A 22 -8.80 -9.43 -2.73
N LEU A 23 -8.77 -8.69 -1.62
CA LEU A 23 -8.53 -7.24 -1.64
C LEU A 23 -7.14 -6.90 -2.21
N SER A 24 -6.10 -7.65 -1.84
CA SER A 24 -4.76 -7.48 -2.39
C SER A 24 -4.73 -7.65 -3.91
N ARG A 25 -5.42 -8.67 -4.43
CA ARG A 25 -5.50 -8.93 -5.87
C ARG A 25 -6.32 -7.86 -6.60
N MET A 26 -7.50 -7.51 -6.07
CA MET A 26 -8.38 -6.51 -6.69
C MET A 26 -7.78 -5.09 -6.65
N GLY A 27 -7.06 -4.75 -5.58
CA GLY A 27 -6.36 -3.46 -5.46
C GLY A 27 -5.10 -3.36 -6.33
N GLY A 28 -4.61 -4.48 -6.87
CA GLY A 28 -3.35 -4.53 -7.62
C GLY A 28 -2.10 -4.63 -6.75
N TRP A 29 -2.26 -4.79 -5.43
CA TRP A 29 -1.12 -4.93 -4.51
C TRP A 29 -0.29 -6.17 -4.81
N THR A 30 -0.94 -7.29 -5.15
CA THR A 30 -0.21 -8.53 -5.52
C THR A 30 0.67 -8.31 -6.76
N SER A 31 0.17 -7.58 -7.76
CA SER A 31 0.94 -7.25 -8.97
C SER A 31 2.17 -6.40 -8.66
N LEU A 32 2.02 -5.41 -7.77
CA LEU A 32 3.16 -4.62 -7.28
C LEU A 32 4.13 -5.47 -6.46
N ALA A 33 3.62 -6.40 -5.67
CA ALA A 33 4.43 -7.30 -4.86
C ALA A 33 5.28 -8.26 -5.70
N ASP A 34 4.81 -8.68 -6.87
CA ASP A 34 5.58 -9.59 -7.72
C ASP A 34 6.89 -8.93 -8.23
N VAL A 35 6.95 -7.60 -8.27
CA VAL A 35 8.11 -6.84 -8.78
C VAL A 35 8.87 -6.12 -7.66
N TYR A 36 8.15 -5.48 -6.73
CA TYR A 36 8.71 -4.54 -5.75
C TYR A 36 8.67 -5.05 -4.31
N ARG A 37 8.36 -6.34 -4.09
CA ARG A 37 8.32 -6.90 -2.73
C ARG A 37 9.68 -6.78 -2.05
N ILE A 38 9.63 -6.38 -0.79
CA ILE A 38 10.78 -6.38 0.11
C ILE A 38 10.43 -7.11 1.41
N ASP A 39 11.36 -7.94 1.89
CA ASP A 39 11.23 -8.68 3.16
C ASP A 39 12.00 -8.01 4.32
N SER A 40 12.62 -6.86 4.06
CA SER A 40 13.44 -6.09 5.00
C SER A 40 12.65 -5.43 6.13
N GLU A 41 13.37 -4.97 7.15
CA GLU A 41 12.82 -4.17 8.24
C GLU A 41 12.22 -2.85 7.75
N ASP A 42 11.28 -2.32 8.53
CA ASP A 42 10.62 -1.06 8.24
C ASP A 42 11.68 0.08 8.15
N PRO A 43 11.65 0.92 7.10
CA PRO A 43 12.60 2.02 6.97
C PRO A 43 12.38 3.11 8.04
N PRO A 44 13.42 3.90 8.34
CA PRO A 44 13.27 5.07 9.21
C PRO A 44 12.28 6.08 8.61
N GLY A 45 11.57 6.83 9.47
CA GLY A 45 10.58 7.82 9.03
C GLY A 45 9.23 7.23 8.61
N LEU A 46 8.94 5.98 8.97
CA LEU A 46 7.68 5.31 8.66
C LEU A 46 6.48 6.01 9.34
N SER A 47 5.58 6.55 8.52
CA SER A 47 4.29 7.04 8.97
C SER A 47 3.29 5.89 9.00
N ARG A 48 2.64 5.68 10.15
CA ARG A 48 1.59 4.66 10.33
C ARG A 48 0.21 5.32 10.25
N PHE A 49 -0.83 4.49 10.12
CA PHE A 49 -2.23 4.96 10.05
C PHE A 49 -2.46 5.93 8.89
N VAL A 50 -1.81 5.64 7.76
CA VAL A 50 -1.98 6.41 6.54
C VAL A 50 -3.19 5.87 5.80
N THR A 51 -3.98 6.81 5.27
CA THR A 51 -5.05 6.50 4.33
C THR A 51 -4.55 6.70 2.91
N GLY A 52 -4.79 5.72 2.06
CA GLY A 52 -4.48 5.79 0.64
C GLY A 52 -5.39 4.87 -0.15
N ARG A 53 -5.44 5.06 -1.46
CA ARG A 53 -6.30 4.27 -2.35
C ARG A 53 -5.45 3.56 -3.38
N PHE A 54 -5.72 2.28 -3.62
CA PHE A 54 -5.10 1.49 -4.68
C PHE A 54 -6.20 1.06 -5.65
N ASN A 55 -6.17 1.59 -6.87
CA ASN A 55 -7.23 1.48 -7.86
C ASN A 55 -8.61 1.83 -7.26
N LEU A 56 -9.49 0.84 -7.09
CA LEU A 56 -10.82 1.01 -6.53
C LEU A 56 -10.89 0.70 -5.03
N ILE A 57 -9.82 0.16 -4.45
CA ILE A 57 -9.77 -0.28 -3.05
C ILE A 57 -9.21 0.85 -2.18
N ASN A 58 -9.99 1.25 -1.19
CA ASN A 58 -9.59 2.26 -0.22
C ASN A 58 -8.98 1.60 1.02
N TYR A 59 -7.74 1.98 1.35
CA TYR A 59 -7.02 1.53 2.52
C TYR A 59 -7.04 2.66 3.56
N SER A 60 -8.09 2.68 4.39
CA SER A 60 -8.30 3.71 5.41
C SER A 60 -7.51 3.40 6.68
N SER A 61 -6.58 4.29 7.04
CA SER A 61 -5.82 4.23 8.31
C SER A 61 -5.09 2.90 8.56
N CYS A 62 -4.83 2.12 7.52
CA CYS A 62 -4.18 0.81 7.63
C CYS A 62 -2.85 0.74 6.88
N LEU A 63 -2.49 1.78 6.13
CA LEU A 63 -1.21 1.86 5.45
C LEU A 63 -0.11 2.36 6.38
N ARG A 64 1.10 1.88 6.10
CA ARG A 64 2.37 2.36 6.61
C ARG A 64 3.18 2.82 5.41
N VAL A 65 3.58 4.08 5.41
CA VAL A 65 4.24 4.72 4.26
C VAL A 65 5.49 5.42 4.72
N ALA A 66 6.60 5.19 4.02
CA ALA A 66 7.80 6.01 4.14
C ALA A 66 8.21 6.45 2.74
N SER A 67 8.66 7.69 2.62
CA SER A 67 9.16 8.25 1.37
C SER A 67 10.62 8.61 1.57
N THR A 68 11.46 8.14 0.66
CA THR A 68 12.89 8.48 0.58
C THR A 68 13.15 9.21 -0.73
N ALA A 69 14.37 9.71 -0.93
CA ALA A 69 14.73 10.39 -2.18
C ALA A 69 14.63 9.48 -3.41
N GLU A 70 14.84 8.18 -3.24
CA GLU A 70 14.92 7.20 -4.34
C GLU A 70 13.72 6.27 -4.40
N HIS A 71 13.12 5.94 -3.25
CA HIS A 71 12.08 4.92 -3.14
C HIS A 71 10.89 5.38 -2.31
N LEU A 72 9.71 4.86 -2.67
CA LEU A 72 8.48 4.89 -1.90
C LEU A 72 8.27 3.52 -1.25
N TYR A 73 8.30 3.48 0.08
CA TYR A 73 7.97 2.29 0.86
C TYR A 73 6.49 2.26 1.22
N LEU A 74 5.83 1.15 0.95
CA LEU A 74 4.43 0.91 1.24
C LEU A 74 4.25 -0.44 1.94
N SER A 75 3.61 -0.44 3.08
CA SER A 75 3.17 -1.68 3.74
C SER A 75 1.85 -1.44 4.45
N VAL A 76 1.25 -2.51 4.99
CA VAL A 76 0.02 -2.41 5.78
C VAL A 76 0.28 -2.86 7.22
N LEU A 77 -0.55 -2.40 8.16
CA LEU A 77 -0.49 -2.84 9.56
C LEU A 77 -0.85 -4.33 9.70
N LEU A 78 -0.28 -5.01 10.70
CA LEU A 78 -0.84 -6.28 11.17
C LEU A 78 -2.23 -5.99 11.75
N PRO A 79 -3.30 -6.72 11.34
CA PRO A 79 -3.32 -8.06 10.73
C PRO A 79 -3.48 -8.11 9.19
N PHE A 80 -3.61 -6.97 8.50
CA PHE A 80 -3.85 -6.91 7.05
C PHE A 80 -2.63 -7.31 6.20
N ARG A 81 -1.47 -7.53 6.83
CA ARG A 81 -0.21 -7.91 6.16
C ARG A 81 -0.30 -9.24 5.42
N ILE A 82 -1.27 -10.09 5.76
CA ILE A 82 -1.53 -11.34 5.03
C ILE A 82 -2.01 -10.99 3.62
N GLY A 83 -1.22 -11.39 2.62
CA GLY A 83 -1.46 -11.04 1.21
C GLY A 83 -0.96 -9.66 0.79
N HIS A 84 -0.41 -8.86 1.71
CA HIS A 84 0.08 -7.51 1.44
C HIS A 84 1.54 -7.41 1.93
N PRO A 85 2.50 -8.05 1.23
CA PRO A 85 3.91 -7.91 1.54
C PRO A 85 4.31 -6.44 1.41
N ALA A 86 5.37 -6.04 2.13
CA ALA A 86 5.89 -4.69 2.01
C ALA A 86 6.46 -4.48 0.61
N LEU A 87 6.29 -3.26 0.09
CA LEU A 87 6.69 -2.84 -1.23
C LEU A 87 7.72 -1.74 -1.10
N LEU A 88 8.78 -1.80 -1.91
CA LEU A 88 9.75 -0.73 -2.09
C LEU A 88 9.80 -0.37 -3.56
N ILE A 89 9.07 0.68 -3.94
CA ILE A 89 8.90 1.09 -5.33
C ILE A 89 9.87 2.24 -5.61
N PRO A 90 10.80 2.12 -6.58
CA PRO A 90 11.67 3.22 -6.95
C PRO A 90 10.85 4.32 -7.64
N TRP A 91 11.12 5.58 -7.32
CA TRP A 91 10.37 6.71 -7.89
C TRP A 91 10.47 6.76 -9.42
N SER A 92 11.55 6.23 -10.02
CA SER A 92 11.72 6.10 -11.47
C SER A 92 10.57 5.37 -12.15
N ASP A 93 9.94 4.43 -11.45
CA ASP A 93 8.90 3.57 -12.01
C ASP A 93 7.50 4.14 -11.72
N ILE A 94 7.44 5.28 -11.02
CA ILE A 94 6.21 5.95 -10.60
C ILE A 94 5.93 7.14 -11.51
N LYS A 95 4.75 7.13 -12.13
CA LYS A 95 4.24 8.25 -12.92
C LYS A 95 3.23 9.06 -12.12
N ILE A 96 3.43 10.37 -12.00
CA ILE A 96 2.48 11.28 -11.37
C ILE A 96 1.43 11.66 -12.41
N GLN A 97 0.16 11.26 -12.21
CA GLN A 97 -0.89 11.47 -13.21
C GLN A 97 -1.47 12.89 -13.18
N ASP A 98 -1.53 13.52 -12.00
CA ASP A 98 -2.14 14.85 -11.83
C ASP A 98 -1.23 15.79 -10.99
N PRO A 99 -0.23 16.44 -11.61
CA PRO A 99 0.64 17.37 -10.90
C PRO A 99 -0.11 18.61 -10.36
N SER A 100 -1.23 18.99 -10.98
CA SER A 100 -2.05 20.14 -10.57
C SER A 100 -2.83 19.89 -9.26
N LYS A 101 -3.35 18.67 -9.05
CA LYS A 101 -3.96 18.26 -7.77
C LYS A 101 -2.92 17.83 -6.75
N GLY A 102 -1.79 17.26 -7.17
CA GLY A 102 -0.72 16.80 -6.27
C GLY A 102 0.07 17.91 -5.57
N MET A 103 -0.01 19.16 -6.04
CA MET A 103 0.66 20.30 -5.38
C MET A 103 -0.28 21.19 -4.56
N LEU A 104 -1.57 21.29 -4.93
CA LEU A 104 -2.57 22.11 -4.21
C LEU A 104 -3.60 21.31 -3.41
N GLY A 105 -3.84 20.06 -3.80
CA GLY A 105 -4.73 19.14 -3.09
C GLY A 105 -4.09 18.61 -1.81
N ARG A 106 -4.80 17.75 -1.09
CA ARG A 106 -4.25 17.01 0.06
C ARG A 106 -3.60 15.69 -0.35
N THR A 107 -3.89 15.21 -1.56
CA THR A 107 -3.50 13.89 -2.08
C THR A 107 -3.07 13.97 -3.55
N ALA A 108 -2.15 13.09 -3.94
CA ALA A 108 -1.62 12.94 -5.27
C ALA A 108 -1.89 11.54 -5.78
N SER A 109 -2.23 11.46 -7.07
CA SER A 109 -2.47 10.22 -7.79
C SER A 109 -1.22 9.80 -8.55
N LEU A 110 -0.68 8.65 -8.15
CA LEU A 110 0.49 8.00 -8.70
C LEU A 110 0.05 6.80 -9.55
N SER A 111 0.83 6.40 -10.53
CA SER A 111 0.61 5.19 -11.32
C SER A 111 1.89 4.38 -11.41
N VAL A 112 1.80 3.09 -11.08
CA VAL A 112 2.92 2.13 -11.12
C VAL A 112 2.40 0.83 -11.70
N CYS A 113 2.99 0.33 -12.79
CA CYS A 113 2.61 -0.95 -13.42
C CYS A 113 1.09 -1.11 -13.66
N GLY A 114 0.39 -0.02 -14.03
CA GLY A 114 -1.06 -0.04 -14.25
C GLY A 114 -1.92 0.01 -12.98
N VAL A 115 -1.31 0.12 -11.80
CA VAL A 115 -1.99 0.34 -10.52
C VAL A 115 -1.94 1.82 -10.18
N SER A 116 -3.12 2.43 -10.00
CA SER A 116 -3.25 3.80 -9.51
C SER A 116 -3.16 3.82 -7.99
N ILE A 117 -2.31 4.67 -7.43
CA ILE A 117 -2.07 4.80 -5.99
C ILE A 117 -2.31 6.26 -5.59
N ASP A 118 -3.32 6.52 -4.78
CA ASP A 118 -3.56 7.86 -4.22
C ASP A 118 -3.00 7.94 -2.81
N LEU A 119 -2.10 8.90 -2.58
CA LEU A 119 -1.44 9.12 -1.29
C LEU A 119 -1.43 10.59 -0.90
N PRO A 120 -1.35 10.91 0.41
CA PRO A 120 -1.17 12.29 0.86
C PRO A 120 0.10 12.93 0.30
N ASN A 121 0.02 14.21 -0.09
CA ASN A 121 1.12 14.93 -0.78
C ASN A 121 2.43 15.01 0.00
N ARG A 122 2.38 14.86 1.34
CA ARG A 122 3.57 14.81 2.19
C ARG A 122 4.52 13.65 1.91
N PHE A 123 4.06 12.63 1.16
CA PHE A 123 4.88 11.47 0.79
C PHE A 123 5.45 11.56 -0.63
N LEU A 124 5.13 12.63 -1.38
CA LEU A 124 5.75 12.88 -2.67
C LEU A 124 7.25 13.17 -2.50
N PRO A 125 8.07 12.86 -3.52
CA PRO A 125 9.48 13.20 -3.47
C PRO A 125 9.65 14.72 -3.42
N PRO A 126 10.66 15.23 -2.69
CA PRO A 126 10.86 16.67 -2.51
C PRO A 126 11.11 17.43 -3.83
N ASN A 127 11.51 16.75 -4.90
CA ASN A 127 11.66 17.35 -6.23
C ASN A 127 11.15 16.39 -7.35
N PRO A 128 9.89 16.53 -7.81
CA PRO A 128 9.32 15.64 -8.82
C PRO A 128 9.89 15.85 -10.24
N LYS A 129 10.70 16.89 -10.48
CA LYS A 129 11.28 17.18 -11.80
C LYS A 129 12.41 16.21 -12.21
N SER A 130 12.85 15.32 -11.32
CA SER A 130 13.89 14.32 -11.63
C SER A 130 13.35 13.00 -12.19
N LEU A 131 12.03 12.86 -12.37
CA LEU A 131 11.36 11.67 -12.90
C LEU A 131 11.05 11.78 -14.40
N GLY A 132 11.85 12.58 -15.11
CA GLY A 132 11.74 12.81 -16.56
C GLY A 132 12.55 11.82 -17.38
#